data_AF-A0A8R1Y6P1-F1
#
_entry.id   AF-A0A8R1Y6P1-F1
#
_cell.length_a   1.000
_cell.length_b   1.000
_cell.length_c   1.000
_cell.angle_alpha   90.00
_cell.angle_beta   90.00
_cell.angle_gamma   90.00
#
_symmetry.space_group_name_H-M   'P 1'
#
loop_
_entity.id
_entity.type
_entity.pdbx_description
1 polymer ?
#
loop_
_entity_poly.entity_id
_entity_poly.type
_entity_poly.pdbx_seq_one_letter_code
_entity_poly.pdbx_strand_id
1 'polypeptide(L)'
;MTAILARVPLSMEEYISDIPSGLFDVEEALIQQRGSKEVAFNGMDKTGRAVCLRHIEGYCPLNNFCPLRHLVGDKAVVCKHWLRGLCKKGDACEFLHEYDLTKMPECFFFSKYQACSNRECPFRHIDPESKVKDCAWYERGFCKHGPYCKNRHRRRVLCPNFIAGFCKDGPDCKFAHPSFNLPAPDAVVLNNKRMFNMAIICHNCHERGHKATHCPHLPTTAQTQGFRTVDKAPIAPPNETFTEKKALSDVTCYKCGEKGHYANRCHKGMLAFLSATAPAAQEQREKDEREGRRPMKMNSQNGSQ
;
A
#
# COMPACT_ATOMS: atom_id res chain seq x y z
N MET A 1 36.60 -19.30 33.19
CA MET A 1 35.17 -19.57 33.46
C MET A 1 34.58 -20.19 32.21
N THR A 2 34.65 -21.51 32.11
CA THR A 2 34.09 -22.29 31.00
C THR A 2 32.59 -22.39 31.21
N ALA A 3 31.83 -21.75 30.33
CA ALA A 3 30.38 -21.87 30.32
C ALA A 3 30.02 -23.34 30.06
N ILE A 4 29.43 -23.98 31.06
CA ILE A 4 28.79 -25.28 30.90
C ILE A 4 27.55 -25.02 30.04
N LEU A 5 27.72 -25.17 28.72
CA LEU A 5 26.59 -25.25 27.80
C LEU A 5 25.81 -26.49 28.19
N ALA A 6 24.58 -26.29 28.67
CA ALA A 6 23.64 -27.37 28.95
C ALA A 6 23.50 -28.21 27.68
N ARG A 7 24.05 -29.43 27.70
CA ARG A 7 23.88 -30.39 26.60
C ARG A 7 22.40 -30.73 26.55
N VAL A 8 21.75 -30.34 25.45
CA VAL A 8 20.41 -30.81 25.12
C VAL A 8 20.46 -32.34 25.10
N PRO A 9 19.53 -33.05 25.76
CA PRO A 9 19.52 -34.50 25.75
C PRO A 9 19.31 -34.99 24.31
N LEU A 10 20.28 -35.75 23.80
CA LEU A 10 20.20 -36.35 22.47
C LEU A 10 19.13 -37.45 22.47
N SER A 11 18.34 -37.50 21.40
CA SER A 11 17.45 -38.61 21.13
C SER A 11 18.23 -39.90 20.85
N MET A 12 17.57 -41.06 20.97
CA MET A 12 18.22 -42.35 20.74
C MET A 12 18.75 -42.47 19.29
N GLU A 13 18.06 -41.88 18.32
CA GLU A 13 18.51 -41.82 16.92
C GLU A 13 19.77 -40.97 16.79
N GLU A 14 19.78 -39.75 17.35
CA GLU A 14 20.98 -38.88 17.34
C GLU A 14 22.18 -39.54 18.01
N TYR A 15 21.99 -40.38 19.04
CA TYR A 15 23.08 -41.10 19.69
C TYR A 15 23.63 -42.25 18.85
N ILE A 16 22.76 -43.00 18.16
CA ILE A 16 23.14 -44.18 17.36
C ILE A 16 23.68 -43.78 15.99
N SER A 17 23.09 -42.76 15.36
CA SER A 17 23.40 -42.32 14.01
C SER A 17 24.09 -40.96 13.96
N ASP A 18 24.77 -40.54 15.03
CA ASP A 18 25.58 -39.33 15.00
C ASP A 18 26.64 -39.47 13.90
N ILE A 19 26.63 -38.56 12.94
CA ILE A 19 27.65 -38.53 11.89
C ILE A 19 28.69 -37.50 12.33
N PRO A 20 29.91 -37.90 12.71
CA PRO A 20 30.92 -37.01 13.28
C PRO A 20 31.53 -36.03 12.27
N SER A 21 30.98 -35.94 11.05
CA SER A 21 31.41 -34.98 10.03
C SER A 21 30.76 -33.62 10.28
N GLY A 22 31.57 -32.59 10.53
CA GLY A 22 31.08 -31.24 10.79
C GLY A 22 30.44 -30.53 9.59
N LEU A 23 30.74 -30.94 8.35
CA LEU A 23 30.12 -30.42 7.14
C LEU A 23 30.15 -31.48 6.04
N PHE A 24 29.01 -31.70 5.39
CA PHE A 24 28.95 -32.59 4.22
C PHE A 24 29.36 -31.88 2.94
N ASP A 25 29.85 -32.63 1.94
CA ASP A 25 30.17 -32.10 0.61
C ASP A 25 28.98 -31.36 -0.03
N VAL A 26 27.75 -31.83 0.23
CA VAL A 26 26.51 -31.22 -0.24
C VAL A 26 26.28 -29.84 0.39
N GLU A 27 26.54 -29.73 1.70
CA GLU A 27 26.41 -28.47 2.44
C GLU A 27 27.49 -27.48 1.99
N GLU A 28 28.73 -27.93 1.83
CA GLU A 28 29.82 -27.11 1.30
C GLU A 28 29.47 -26.58 -0.11
N ALA A 29 28.96 -27.46 -0.98
CA ALA A 29 28.54 -27.09 -2.33
C ALA A 29 27.39 -26.08 -2.36
N LEU A 30 26.41 -26.20 -1.46
CA LEU A 30 25.30 -25.24 -1.30
C LEU A 30 25.78 -23.87 -0.82
N ILE A 31 26.63 -23.84 0.21
CA ILE A 31 27.17 -22.60 0.79
C ILE A 31 28.04 -21.86 -0.24
N GLN A 32 28.94 -22.59 -0.91
CA GLN A 32 29.84 -22.02 -1.91
C GLN A 32 29.16 -21.79 -3.27
N GLN A 33 27.91 -22.23 -3.45
CA GLN A 33 27.18 -22.19 -4.71
C GLN A 33 27.96 -22.85 -5.87
N ARG A 34 28.66 -23.97 -5.58
CA ARG A 34 29.42 -24.72 -6.59
C ARG A 34 28.45 -25.21 -7.67
N GLY A 35 28.76 -24.91 -8.93
CA GLY A 35 27.93 -25.32 -10.08
C GLY A 35 26.68 -24.45 -10.33
N SER A 36 26.47 -23.37 -9.58
CA SER A 36 25.35 -22.47 -9.84
C SER A 36 25.57 -21.68 -11.13
N LYS A 37 24.72 -21.87 -12.15
CA LYS A 37 24.71 -21.07 -13.37
C LYS A 37 23.84 -19.82 -13.19
N GLU A 38 24.17 -18.77 -13.91
CA GLU A 38 23.35 -17.57 -14.01
C GLU A 38 21.94 -17.89 -14.56
N VAL A 39 20.95 -17.13 -14.14
CA VAL A 39 19.61 -17.24 -14.72
C VAL A 39 19.61 -16.74 -16.17
N ALA A 40 18.83 -17.41 -17.01
CA ALA A 40 18.77 -17.11 -18.45
C ALA A 40 18.28 -15.68 -18.77
N PHE A 41 17.46 -15.10 -17.89
CA PHE A 41 16.86 -13.78 -18.10
C PHE A 41 16.95 -12.92 -16.84
N ASN A 42 17.18 -11.62 -17.05
CA ASN A 42 17.14 -10.63 -15.99
C ASN A 42 15.71 -10.48 -15.43
N GLY A 43 15.59 -10.29 -14.12
CA GLY A 43 14.30 -10.05 -13.46
C GLY A 43 13.41 -11.30 -13.32
N MET A 44 13.97 -12.50 -13.52
CA MET A 44 13.24 -13.74 -13.29
C MET A 44 12.83 -13.87 -11.81
N ASP A 45 11.59 -14.33 -11.57
CA ASP A 45 11.15 -14.62 -10.21
C ASP A 45 11.93 -15.81 -9.66
N LYS A 46 12.57 -15.60 -8.51
CA LYS A 46 13.38 -16.61 -7.79
C LYS A 46 12.64 -17.14 -6.57
N THR A 47 11.34 -16.88 -6.46
CA THR A 47 10.47 -17.43 -5.41
C THR A 47 10.61 -18.95 -5.34
N GLY A 48 10.81 -19.48 -4.13
CA GLY A 48 11.03 -20.91 -3.88
C GLY A 48 12.49 -21.36 -3.96
N ARG A 49 13.42 -20.50 -4.39
CA ARG A 49 14.86 -20.79 -4.33
C ARG A 49 15.46 -20.36 -2.99
N ALA A 50 16.58 -20.97 -2.63
CA ALA A 50 17.31 -20.64 -1.41
C ALA A 50 17.78 -19.17 -1.39
N VAL A 51 17.98 -18.63 -0.19
CA VAL A 51 18.54 -17.29 0.00
C VAL A 51 20.04 -17.33 -0.26
N CYS A 52 20.54 -16.34 -1.00
CA CYS A 52 21.95 -16.23 -1.32
C CYS A 52 22.75 -15.75 -0.09
N LEU A 53 23.50 -16.64 0.54
CA LEU A 53 24.39 -16.30 1.68
C LEU A 53 25.45 -15.27 1.28
N ARG A 54 26.05 -15.41 0.09
CA ARG A 54 27.05 -14.46 -0.44
C ARG A 54 26.51 -13.03 -0.62
N HIS A 55 25.21 -12.89 -0.85
CA HIS A 55 24.55 -11.58 -0.96
C HIS A 55 24.31 -10.97 0.42
N ILE A 56 23.96 -11.79 1.42
CA ILE A 56 23.84 -11.34 2.81
C ILE A 56 25.20 -10.83 3.31
N GLU A 57 26.29 -11.50 2.94
CA GLU A 57 27.67 -11.09 3.25
C GLU A 57 28.19 -9.94 2.35
N GLY A 58 27.44 -9.55 1.32
CA GLY A 58 27.72 -8.35 0.51
C GLY A 58 28.65 -8.53 -0.69
N TYR A 59 29.02 -9.76 -1.09
CA TYR A 59 30.00 -10.01 -2.15
C TYR A 59 29.50 -10.90 -3.30
N CYS A 60 28.18 -11.08 -3.48
CA CYS A 60 27.65 -11.94 -4.55
C CYS A 60 28.03 -11.41 -5.96
N PRO A 61 28.83 -12.15 -6.76
CA PRO A 61 29.30 -11.67 -8.06
C PRO A 61 28.22 -11.68 -9.15
N LEU A 62 27.16 -12.48 -8.97
CA LEU A 62 26.09 -12.67 -9.96
C LEU A 62 24.99 -11.61 -9.87
N ASN A 63 24.90 -10.86 -8.76
CA ASN A 63 23.90 -9.81 -8.54
C ASN A 63 22.48 -10.24 -9.00
N ASN A 64 21.84 -9.52 -9.93
CA ASN A 64 20.49 -9.83 -10.42
C ASN A 64 20.40 -11.15 -11.22
N PHE A 65 21.52 -11.67 -11.72
CA PHE A 65 21.61 -12.95 -12.42
C PHE A 65 21.88 -14.13 -11.47
N CYS A 66 22.01 -13.87 -10.17
CA CYS A 66 22.17 -14.95 -9.19
C CYS A 66 20.95 -15.87 -9.25
N PRO A 67 21.13 -17.20 -9.34
CA PRO A 67 20.01 -18.13 -9.28
C PRO A 67 19.34 -18.15 -7.92
N LEU A 68 20.01 -17.71 -6.86
CA LEU A 68 19.46 -17.65 -5.51
C LEU A 68 18.82 -16.30 -5.20
N ARG A 69 17.97 -16.26 -4.18
CA ARG A 69 17.23 -15.07 -3.80
C ARG A 69 18.10 -14.05 -3.09
N HIS A 70 17.96 -12.79 -3.49
CA HIS A 70 18.62 -11.66 -2.84
C HIS A 70 17.63 -10.90 -1.97
N LEU A 71 17.87 -10.85 -0.66
CA LEU A 71 17.04 -10.07 0.26
C LEU A 71 17.52 -8.61 0.22
N VAL A 72 16.65 -7.72 -0.23
CA VAL A 72 16.89 -6.26 -0.20
C VAL A 72 15.99 -5.68 0.89
N GLY A 73 16.59 -5.40 2.05
CA GLY A 73 15.98 -4.72 3.19
C GLY A 73 14.85 -5.46 3.92
N ASP A 74 14.52 -4.93 5.10
CA ASP A 74 13.44 -5.41 5.95
C ASP A 74 12.09 -4.90 5.43
N LYS A 75 11.29 -5.81 4.87
CA LYS A 75 9.95 -5.49 4.36
C LYS A 75 8.92 -5.73 5.46
N ALA A 76 8.09 -4.73 5.73
CA ALA A 76 7.19 -4.72 6.89
C ALA A 76 5.91 -5.54 6.70
N VAL A 77 5.41 -5.71 5.47
CA VAL A 77 4.11 -6.32 5.18
C VAL A 77 4.24 -7.41 4.13
N VAL A 78 3.56 -8.54 4.35
CA VAL A 78 3.55 -9.69 3.43
C VAL A 78 2.85 -9.34 2.11
N CYS A 79 3.45 -9.78 1.00
CA CYS A 79 2.93 -9.55 -0.34
C CYS A 79 1.69 -10.40 -0.61
N LYS A 80 0.54 -9.74 -0.82
CA LYS A 80 -0.72 -10.41 -1.21
C LYS A 80 -0.62 -11.23 -2.51
N HIS A 81 0.19 -10.78 -3.47
CA HIS A 81 0.33 -11.46 -4.77
C HIS A 81 1.23 -12.69 -4.69
N TRP A 82 2.24 -12.65 -3.81
CA TRP A 82 3.13 -13.77 -3.55
C TRP A 82 2.42 -14.94 -2.87
N LEU A 83 1.52 -14.66 -1.92
CA LEU A 83 0.67 -15.69 -1.30
C LEU A 83 -0.16 -16.50 -2.30
N ARG A 84 -0.36 -15.97 -3.52
CA ARG A 84 -1.07 -16.63 -4.61
C ARG A 84 -0.14 -17.18 -5.70
N GLY A 85 1.17 -17.03 -5.57
CA GLY A 85 2.15 -17.39 -6.60
C GLY A 85 2.12 -16.51 -7.86
N LEU A 86 1.55 -15.30 -7.78
CA LEU A 86 1.34 -14.41 -8.93
C LEU A 86 2.22 -13.15 -8.90
N CYS A 87 3.25 -13.12 -8.03
CA CYS A 87 4.11 -11.95 -7.91
C CYS A 87 5.12 -11.89 -9.07
N LYS A 88 4.94 -10.94 -10.00
CA LYS A 88 5.88 -10.73 -11.11
C LYS A 88 7.15 -9.97 -10.70
N LYS A 89 7.15 -9.33 -9.54
CA LYS A 89 8.27 -8.49 -9.07
C LYS A 89 9.40 -9.30 -8.43
N GLY A 90 9.18 -10.58 -8.14
CA GLY A 90 10.18 -11.47 -7.56
C GLY A 90 10.88 -10.85 -6.34
N ASP A 91 12.22 -10.89 -6.32
CA ASP A 91 13.01 -10.33 -5.22
C ASP A 91 12.98 -8.80 -5.14
N ALA A 92 12.65 -8.11 -6.23
CA ALA A 92 12.49 -6.65 -6.26
C ALA A 92 11.11 -6.19 -5.77
N CYS A 93 10.31 -7.09 -5.18
CA CYS A 93 9.03 -6.72 -4.61
C CYS A 93 9.22 -5.89 -3.33
N GLU A 94 8.48 -4.78 -3.23
CA GLU A 94 8.44 -3.91 -2.03
C GLU A 94 7.81 -4.59 -0.81
N PHE A 95 7.13 -5.72 -1.02
CA PHE A 95 6.43 -6.48 0.01
C PHE A 95 7.17 -7.78 0.35
N LEU A 96 7.02 -8.23 1.59
CA LEU A 96 7.71 -9.40 2.12
C LEU A 96 7.21 -10.68 1.44
N HIS A 97 8.15 -11.52 0.98
CA HIS A 97 7.89 -12.83 0.39
C HIS A 97 8.25 -13.92 1.40
N GLU A 98 7.62 -13.85 2.57
CA GLU A 98 7.74 -14.79 3.67
C GLU A 98 6.36 -14.96 4.31
N TYR A 99 6.08 -16.16 4.82
CA TYR A 99 4.81 -16.46 5.46
C TYR A 99 4.91 -16.13 6.95
N ASP A 100 4.55 -14.89 7.29
CA ASP A 100 4.48 -14.42 8.67
C ASP A 100 3.08 -13.85 8.94
N LEU A 101 2.34 -14.49 9.85
CA LEU A 101 0.97 -14.11 10.23
C LEU A 101 0.93 -12.74 10.92
N THR A 102 2.02 -12.32 11.58
CA THR A 102 2.06 -11.06 12.32
C THR A 102 2.17 -9.84 11.38
N LYS A 103 2.89 -10.01 10.27
CA LYS A 103 3.11 -9.03 9.21
C LYS A 103 2.09 -9.12 8.07
N MET A 104 1.04 -9.93 8.25
CA MET A 104 -0.01 -10.07 7.25
C MET A 104 -0.81 -8.76 7.13
N PRO A 105 -1.15 -8.30 5.91
CA PRO A 105 -1.98 -7.11 5.73
C PRO A 105 -3.36 -7.26 6.37
N GLU A 106 -3.99 -6.10 6.65
CA GLU A 106 -5.35 -6.01 7.18
C GLU A 106 -6.36 -6.62 6.20
N CYS A 107 -7.35 -7.34 6.72
CA CYS A 107 -8.44 -7.89 5.93
C CYS A 107 -9.33 -6.75 5.41
N PHE A 108 -9.41 -6.61 4.08
CA PHE A 108 -10.23 -5.56 3.46
C PHE A 108 -11.72 -5.68 3.80
N PHE A 109 -12.27 -6.90 3.80
CA PHE A 109 -13.69 -7.13 4.11
C PHE A 109 -14.01 -6.80 5.56
N PHE A 110 -13.16 -7.22 6.48
CA PHE A 110 -13.33 -6.92 7.90
C PHE A 110 -13.14 -5.44 8.19
N SER A 111 -12.09 -4.81 7.64
CA SER A 111 -11.82 -3.37 7.81
C SER A 111 -12.99 -2.49 7.34
N LYS A 112 -13.64 -2.85 6.22
CA LYS A 112 -14.71 -2.04 5.62
C LYS A 112 -16.11 -2.41 6.11
N TYR A 113 -16.42 -3.70 6.27
CA TYR A 113 -17.78 -4.18 6.52
C TYR A 113 -17.95 -4.82 7.90
N GLN A 114 -16.90 -4.89 8.72
CA GLN A 114 -16.91 -5.52 10.05
C GLN A 114 -17.36 -7.00 10.05
N ALA A 115 -17.38 -7.61 8.87
CA ALA A 115 -17.74 -9.00 8.67
C ALA A 115 -16.81 -9.62 7.64
N CYS A 116 -16.16 -10.73 8.01
CA CYS A 116 -15.41 -11.55 7.06
C CYS A 116 -16.19 -12.83 6.77
N SER A 117 -16.33 -13.18 5.50
CA SER A 117 -17.02 -14.39 5.05
C SER A 117 -16.25 -15.67 5.40
N ASN A 118 -14.91 -15.58 5.48
CA ASN A 118 -14.03 -16.73 5.74
C ASN A 118 -13.74 -16.84 7.23
N ARG A 119 -13.98 -18.01 7.82
CA ARG A 119 -13.67 -18.30 9.23
C ARG A 119 -12.16 -18.36 9.49
N GLU A 120 -11.41 -18.95 8.56
CA GLU A 120 -9.94 -19.00 8.58
C GLU A 120 -9.37 -17.96 7.61
N CYS A 121 -9.63 -16.69 7.88
CA CYS A 121 -9.04 -15.61 7.09
C CYS A 121 -7.55 -15.44 7.45
N PRO A 122 -6.61 -15.60 6.50
CA PRO A 122 -5.19 -15.37 6.80
C PRO A 122 -4.90 -13.92 7.17
N PHE A 123 -5.70 -12.98 6.66
CA PHE A 123 -5.55 -11.55 6.86
C PHE A 123 -5.97 -11.10 8.26
N ARG A 124 -5.31 -10.08 8.79
CA ARG A 124 -5.56 -9.61 10.16
C ARG A 124 -6.93 -8.94 10.27
N HIS A 125 -7.75 -9.42 11.20
CA HIS A 125 -8.99 -8.78 11.63
C HIS A 125 -8.67 -7.79 12.76
N ILE A 126 -8.73 -6.49 12.44
CA ILE A 126 -8.53 -5.40 13.40
C ILE A 126 -9.83 -4.60 13.43
N ASP A 127 -10.42 -4.48 14.61
CA ASP A 127 -11.62 -3.66 14.78
C ASP A 127 -11.23 -2.17 14.64
N PRO A 128 -11.89 -1.39 13.79
CA PRO A 128 -11.62 0.03 13.60
C PRO A 128 -11.80 0.82 14.90
N GLU A 129 -12.64 0.35 15.83
CA GLU A 129 -12.76 0.92 17.17
C GLU A 129 -11.50 0.71 18.01
N SER A 130 -10.82 -0.43 17.86
CA SER A 130 -9.54 -0.72 18.53
C SER A 130 -8.36 0.08 17.96
N LYS A 131 -8.50 0.63 16.74
CA LYS A 131 -7.50 1.49 16.09
C LYS A 131 -7.54 2.94 16.59
N VAL A 132 -8.65 3.36 17.21
CA VAL A 132 -8.74 4.69 17.83
C VAL A 132 -7.86 4.68 19.08
N LYS A 133 -6.76 5.45 19.04
CA LYS A 133 -5.87 5.61 20.19
C LYS A 133 -6.67 6.09 21.40
N ASP A 134 -6.33 5.55 22.57
CA ASP A 134 -6.89 6.03 23.83
C ASP A 134 -6.47 7.50 24.03
N CYS A 135 -7.39 8.29 24.58
CA CYS A 135 -7.17 9.71 24.77
C CYS A 135 -6.21 9.96 25.94
N ALA A 136 -4.98 10.39 25.65
CA ALA A 136 -3.99 10.73 26.66
C ALA A 136 -4.49 11.72 27.74
N TRP A 137 -5.35 12.68 27.36
CA TRP A 137 -5.95 13.63 28.31
C TRP A 137 -6.97 12.97 29.24
N TYR A 138 -7.79 12.05 28.70
CA TYR A 138 -8.76 11.32 29.49
C TYR A 138 -8.09 10.30 30.43
N GLU A 139 -6.99 9.69 30.00
CA GLU A 139 -6.17 8.82 30.86
C GLU A 139 -5.56 9.58 32.05
N ARG A 140 -5.30 10.88 31.89
CA ARG A 140 -4.91 11.78 32.99
C ARG A 140 -6.07 12.19 33.90
N GLY A 141 -7.30 11.80 33.57
CA GLY A 141 -8.50 12.03 34.38
C GLY A 141 -9.46 13.06 33.79
N PHE A 142 -9.03 13.94 32.87
CA PHE A 142 -9.91 14.93 32.28
C PHE A 142 -9.57 15.25 30.82
N CYS A 143 -10.54 15.06 29.93
CA CYS A 143 -10.47 15.50 28.54
C CYS A 143 -11.47 16.63 28.30
N LYS A 144 -10.96 17.80 27.86
CA LYS A 144 -11.76 18.98 27.51
C LYS A 144 -12.84 18.74 26.45
N HIS A 145 -12.63 17.75 25.59
CA HIS A 145 -13.57 17.42 24.51
C HIS A 145 -14.74 16.54 24.99
N GLY A 146 -14.69 16.04 26.23
CA GLY A 146 -15.76 15.27 26.84
C GLY A 146 -16.21 14.09 25.96
N PRO A 147 -17.51 13.82 25.82
CA PRO A 147 -18.01 12.71 25.00
C PRO A 147 -17.78 12.89 23.49
N TYR A 148 -17.39 14.09 23.05
CA TYR A 148 -17.12 14.40 21.65
C TYR A 148 -15.63 14.29 21.28
N CYS A 149 -14.81 13.68 22.13
CA CYS A 149 -13.40 13.48 21.82
C CYS A 149 -13.23 12.48 20.67
N LYS A 150 -12.35 12.81 19.72
CA LYS A 150 -11.96 11.92 18.62
C LYS A 150 -11.22 10.66 19.11
N ASN A 151 -10.52 10.77 20.25
CA ASN A 151 -9.78 9.66 20.84
C ASN A 151 -10.66 8.91 21.84
N ARG A 152 -10.41 7.61 21.98
CA ARG A 152 -11.25 6.73 22.80
C ARG A 152 -11.08 7.05 24.28
N HIS A 153 -12.20 7.23 24.99
CA HIS A 153 -12.22 7.47 26.43
C HIS A 153 -12.44 6.16 27.18
N ARG A 154 -11.37 5.50 27.63
CA ARG A 154 -11.47 4.30 28.47
C ARG A 154 -11.64 4.69 29.94
N ARG A 155 -12.83 4.46 30.51
CA ARG A 155 -13.08 4.66 31.95
C ARG A 155 -12.30 3.63 32.76
N ARG A 156 -11.43 4.09 33.66
CA ARG A 156 -10.70 3.25 34.63
C ARG A 156 -11.03 3.72 36.05
N VAL A 157 -11.19 2.79 36.98
CA VAL A 157 -11.35 3.12 38.41
C VAL A 157 -9.97 3.45 38.98
N LEU A 158 -9.80 4.67 39.46
CA LEU A 158 -8.55 5.15 40.02
C LEU A 158 -8.30 4.56 41.40
N CYS A 159 -7.03 4.25 41.71
CA CYS A 159 -6.66 3.76 43.04
C CYS A 159 -6.81 4.87 44.08
N PRO A 160 -7.65 4.71 45.11
CA PRO A 160 -7.81 5.71 46.17
C PRO A 160 -6.49 5.99 46.91
N ASN A 161 -5.71 4.94 47.20
CA ASN A 161 -4.44 5.03 47.93
C ASN A 161 -3.36 5.75 47.08
N PHE A 162 -3.35 5.52 45.77
CA PHE A 162 -2.43 6.21 44.87
C PHE A 162 -2.76 7.70 44.74
N ILE A 163 -4.06 8.04 44.64
CA ILE A 163 -4.50 9.45 44.65
C ILE A 163 -4.13 10.13 45.98
N ALA A 164 -4.22 9.40 47.09
CA ALA A 164 -3.77 9.86 48.41
C ALA A 164 -2.24 10.01 48.52
N GLY A 165 -1.49 9.63 47.49
CA GLY A 165 -0.04 9.86 47.37
C GLY A 165 0.82 8.61 47.47
N PHE A 166 0.30 7.49 48.00
CA PHE A 166 1.07 6.26 48.16
C PHE A 166 0.21 5.00 48.05
N CYS A 167 0.46 4.20 47.03
CA CYS A 167 -0.10 2.86 46.91
C CYS A 167 0.97 1.81 47.23
N LYS A 168 0.71 0.99 48.27
CA LYS A 168 1.59 -0.11 48.69
C LYS A 168 1.85 -1.15 47.59
N ASP A 169 0.92 -1.30 46.66
CA ASP A 169 0.98 -2.30 45.59
C ASP A 169 1.80 -1.80 44.37
N GLY A 170 2.25 -0.54 44.38
CA GLY A 170 3.14 -0.01 43.34
C GLY A 170 2.52 -0.02 41.93
N PRO A 171 3.31 -0.18 40.86
CA PRO A 171 2.81 -0.16 39.47
C PRO A 171 1.87 -1.33 39.12
N ASP A 172 1.90 -2.42 39.89
CA ASP A 172 1.09 -3.62 39.67
C ASP A 172 -0.27 -3.60 40.42
N CYS A 173 -0.69 -2.45 40.93
CA CYS A 173 -1.98 -2.32 41.62
C CYS A 173 -3.16 -2.67 40.70
N LYS A 174 -4.17 -3.35 41.26
CA LYS A 174 -5.44 -3.69 40.58
C LYS A 174 -6.20 -2.45 40.07
N PHE A 175 -6.02 -1.31 40.73
CA PHE A 175 -6.66 -0.04 40.39
C PHE A 175 -5.74 0.84 39.55
N ALA A 176 -6.30 1.68 38.70
CA ALA A 176 -5.51 2.47 37.77
C ALA A 176 -4.70 3.57 38.48
N HIS A 177 -3.42 3.65 38.16
CA HIS A 177 -2.50 4.71 38.57
C HIS A 177 -2.26 5.66 37.39
N PRO A 178 -2.78 6.91 37.43
CA PRO A 178 -2.51 7.90 36.38
C PRO A 178 -1.03 8.24 36.30
N SER A 179 -0.46 8.21 35.10
CA SER A 179 0.84 8.80 34.85
C SER A 179 0.66 10.28 34.52
N PHE A 180 1.19 11.16 35.37
CA PHE A 180 1.17 12.61 35.11
C PHE A 180 2.29 13.06 34.18
N ASN A 181 3.16 12.15 33.75
CA ASN A 181 4.21 12.46 32.80
C ASN A 181 3.58 12.97 31.50
N LEU A 182 4.13 14.08 30.99
CA LEU A 182 3.79 14.56 29.67
C LEU A 182 4.28 13.52 28.66
N PRO A 183 3.42 13.00 27.77
CA PRO A 183 3.94 12.29 26.62
C PRO A 183 4.88 13.25 25.89
N ALA A 184 6.08 12.78 25.54
CA ALA A 184 6.93 13.51 24.62
C ALA A 184 6.04 13.92 23.42
N PRO A 185 6.07 15.19 22.97
CA PRO A 185 5.28 15.59 21.82
C PRO A 185 5.57 14.60 20.71
N ASP A 186 4.53 13.94 20.18
CA ASP A 186 4.65 12.96 19.12
C ASP A 186 5.63 13.51 18.07
N ALA A 187 6.80 12.89 17.95
CA ALA A 187 7.83 13.23 16.96
C ALA A 187 7.39 12.81 15.54
N VAL A 188 6.10 12.95 15.23
CA VAL A 188 5.48 12.56 13.98
C VAL A 188 4.56 13.71 13.57
N VAL A 189 4.95 14.37 12.46
CA VAL A 189 4.24 15.44 11.75
C VAL A 189 4.46 16.89 12.24
N LEU A 190 5.68 17.28 12.60
CA LEU A 190 6.09 18.68 12.47
C LEU A 190 7.22 18.94 11.45
N ASN A 191 7.81 17.88 10.87
CA ASN A 191 9.03 18.07 10.07
C ASN A 191 8.86 18.05 8.54
N ASN A 192 7.72 17.61 7.98
CA ASN A 192 7.60 17.52 6.51
C ASN A 192 6.79 18.65 5.86
N LYS A 193 5.96 19.40 6.59
CA LYS A 193 5.17 20.49 5.96
C LYS A 193 6.00 21.75 5.67
N ARG A 194 7.08 21.98 6.42
CA ARG A 194 7.98 23.13 6.21
C ARG A 194 9.06 22.84 5.17
N MET A 195 9.60 21.63 5.12
CA MET A 195 10.64 21.28 4.13
C MET A 195 10.11 21.23 2.69
N PHE A 196 8.90 20.72 2.45
CA PHE A 196 8.33 20.68 1.09
C PHE A 196 7.97 22.06 0.53
N ASN A 197 7.65 23.04 1.39
CA ASN A 197 7.38 24.41 0.95
C ASN A 197 8.66 25.19 0.60
N MET A 198 9.82 24.80 1.13
CA MET A 198 11.11 25.43 0.84
C MET A 198 11.75 24.91 -0.47
N ALA A 199 11.32 23.73 -0.93
CA ALA A 199 11.82 23.10 -2.16
C ALA A 199 10.99 23.41 -3.41
N ILE A 200 9.83 24.08 -3.27
CA ILE A 200 8.98 24.42 -4.41
C ILE A 200 9.53 25.67 -5.12
N ILE A 201 9.88 25.52 -6.40
CA ILE A 201 10.33 26.61 -7.27
C ILE A 201 9.10 27.19 -7.97
N CYS A 202 8.88 28.49 -7.81
CA CYS A 202 7.77 29.17 -8.45
C CYS A 202 7.93 29.18 -9.97
N HIS A 203 6.95 28.70 -10.72
CA HIS A 203 7.03 28.64 -12.19
C HIS A 203 6.96 30.02 -12.88
N ASN A 204 6.61 31.09 -12.14
CA ASN A 204 6.51 32.46 -12.68
C ASN A 204 7.79 33.27 -12.44
N CYS A 205 8.35 33.22 -11.23
CA CYS A 205 9.53 34.01 -10.85
C CYS A 205 10.77 33.16 -10.56
N HIS A 206 10.68 31.82 -10.70
CA HIS A 206 11.77 30.85 -10.50
C HIS A 206 12.46 30.91 -9.13
N GLU A 207 11.89 31.62 -8.18
CA GLU A 207 12.34 31.70 -6.80
C GLU A 207 11.73 30.58 -5.96
N ARG A 208 12.52 30.11 -4.98
CA ARG A 208 12.12 29.03 -4.07
C ARG A 208 11.26 29.57 -2.94
N GLY A 209 10.29 28.78 -2.47
CA GLY A 209 9.58 29.06 -1.23
C GLY A 209 8.10 29.44 -1.38
N HIS A 210 7.57 29.56 -2.61
CA HIS A 210 6.17 29.91 -2.84
C HIS A 210 5.62 29.33 -4.16
N LYS A 211 4.29 29.24 -4.26
CA LYS A 211 3.58 28.76 -5.46
C LYS A 211 3.29 29.90 -6.44
N ALA A 212 3.24 29.61 -7.75
CA ALA A 212 3.03 30.61 -8.80
C ALA A 212 1.79 31.50 -8.62
N THR A 213 0.74 30.99 -7.96
CA THR A 213 -0.48 31.76 -7.67
C THR A 213 -0.31 32.81 -6.57
N HIS A 214 0.80 32.79 -5.84
CA HIS A 214 1.11 33.73 -4.75
C HIS A 214 2.56 34.24 -4.88
N CYS A 215 3.02 34.51 -6.12
CA CYS A 215 4.35 35.08 -6.33
C CYS A 215 4.32 36.59 -5.98
N PRO A 216 5.30 37.10 -5.22
CA PRO A 216 5.38 38.53 -4.86
C PRO A 216 5.66 39.44 -6.05
N HIS A 217 6.06 38.88 -7.20
CA HIS A 217 6.32 39.60 -8.45
C HIS A 217 5.13 39.64 -9.42
N LEU A 218 3.89 39.34 -8.97
CA LEU A 218 2.74 39.63 -9.82
C LEU A 218 2.63 41.15 -10.04
N PRO A 219 2.52 41.64 -11.29
CA PRO A 219 2.21 43.04 -11.53
C PRO A 219 0.84 43.32 -10.94
N THR A 220 0.84 44.07 -9.84
CA THR A 220 -0.36 44.49 -9.13
C THR A 220 -1.00 45.63 -9.91
N THR A 221 -2.18 45.38 -10.50
CA THR A 221 -3.16 46.45 -10.70
C THR A 221 -4.32 46.22 -9.73
N ALA A 222 -4.47 47.21 -8.85
CA ALA A 222 -5.41 47.25 -7.77
C ALA A 222 -6.84 47.60 -8.23
N GLN A 223 -7.83 47.17 -7.41
CA GLN A 223 -9.24 47.62 -7.34
C GLN A 223 -10.14 47.24 -8.53
N THR A 224 -11.22 46.47 -8.36
CA THR A 224 -12.50 47.00 -7.87
C THR A 224 -13.46 45.88 -7.40
N GLN A 225 -14.36 46.26 -6.50
CA GLN A 225 -15.53 45.50 -6.02
C GLN A 225 -16.47 45.13 -7.18
N GLY A 226 -17.22 44.02 -7.06
CA GLY A 226 -18.44 43.84 -7.85
C GLY A 226 -18.82 42.41 -8.18
N PHE A 227 -19.93 41.97 -7.60
CA PHE A 227 -20.77 40.85 -8.01
C PHE A 227 -21.09 40.90 -9.52
N ARG A 228 -20.96 39.81 -10.27
CA ARG A 228 -21.97 39.33 -11.26
C ARG A 228 -21.57 38.04 -11.99
N THR A 229 -22.64 37.35 -12.33
CA THR A 229 -22.85 36.07 -13.02
C THR A 229 -22.55 36.11 -14.52
N VAL A 230 -22.42 34.90 -15.11
CA VAL A 230 -22.69 34.51 -16.51
C VAL A 230 -21.51 34.44 -17.50
N ASP A 231 -21.31 33.22 -18.04
CA ASP A 231 -20.80 32.75 -19.34
C ASP A 231 -19.49 33.25 -19.97
N LYS A 232 -18.54 32.33 -20.22
CA LYS A 232 -18.29 31.76 -21.58
C LYS A 232 -17.11 30.76 -21.63
N ALA A 233 -17.36 29.69 -22.37
CA ALA A 233 -16.51 28.97 -23.33
C ALA A 233 -15.16 28.32 -22.89
N PRO A 234 -14.95 27.01 -23.17
CA PRO A 234 -13.68 26.34 -23.00
C PRO A 234 -12.73 26.53 -24.20
N ILE A 235 -11.47 26.83 -23.89
CA ILE A 235 -10.32 26.75 -24.80
C ILE A 235 -10.00 25.27 -25.08
N ALA A 236 -9.82 24.93 -26.36
CA ALA A 236 -9.51 23.59 -26.85
C ALA A 236 -8.05 23.18 -26.55
N PRO A 237 -7.77 21.88 -26.31
CA PRO A 237 -6.44 21.30 -26.51
C PRO A 237 -6.26 20.76 -27.94
N PRO A 238 -5.00 20.56 -28.39
CA PRO A 238 -4.64 20.40 -29.79
C PRO A 238 -4.85 18.98 -30.34
N ASN A 239 -4.65 18.94 -31.66
CA ASN A 239 -4.97 17.99 -32.71
C ASN A 239 -4.28 16.61 -32.59
N GLU A 240 -5.05 15.53 -32.71
CA GLU A 240 -4.59 14.18 -33.08
C GLU A 240 -5.53 13.63 -34.16
N THR A 241 -4.94 12.98 -35.14
CA THR A 241 -5.40 12.78 -36.52
C THR A 241 -6.38 11.62 -36.73
N PHE A 242 -7.37 11.88 -37.60
CA PHE A 242 -8.13 10.96 -38.47
C PHE A 242 -8.77 9.68 -37.92
N THR A 243 -10.09 9.76 -37.68
CA THR A 243 -11.12 8.83 -38.20
C THR A 243 -12.44 9.61 -38.31
N GLU A 244 -13.19 9.42 -39.39
CA GLU A 244 -14.45 10.11 -39.74
C GLU A 244 -15.33 10.44 -38.51
N LYS A 245 -15.49 11.73 -38.22
CA LYS A 245 -16.27 12.20 -37.06
C LYS A 245 -17.75 11.89 -37.28
N LYS A 246 -18.23 10.79 -36.72
CA LYS A 246 -19.67 10.65 -36.39
C LYS A 246 -20.06 11.89 -35.58
N ALA A 247 -21.07 12.60 -36.06
CA ALA A 247 -21.57 13.79 -35.38
C ALA A 247 -21.90 13.46 -33.92
N LEU A 248 -21.65 14.37 -32.99
CA LEU A 248 -21.85 14.13 -31.55
C LEU A 248 -23.28 13.65 -31.23
N SER A 249 -24.25 13.99 -32.08
CA SER A 249 -25.64 13.52 -32.07
C SER A 249 -25.82 12.02 -32.31
N ASP A 250 -24.88 11.36 -32.98
CA ASP A 250 -24.92 9.92 -33.25
C ASP A 250 -24.14 9.08 -32.23
N VAL A 251 -23.44 9.76 -31.31
CA VAL A 251 -22.69 9.11 -30.23
C VAL A 251 -23.64 8.78 -29.08
N THR A 252 -23.87 7.49 -28.84
CA THR A 252 -24.63 6.97 -27.70
C THR A 252 -23.76 6.85 -26.45
N CYS A 253 -24.25 7.37 -25.33
CA CYS A 253 -23.59 7.26 -24.05
C CYS A 253 -23.70 5.84 -23.50
N TYR A 254 -22.58 5.15 -23.38
CA TYR A 254 -22.55 3.78 -22.87
C TYR A 254 -22.99 3.60 -21.40
N LYS A 255 -23.25 4.67 -20.63
CA LYS A 255 -23.72 4.57 -19.24
C LYS A 255 -25.24 4.69 -19.10
N CYS A 256 -25.88 5.52 -19.92
CA CYS A 256 -27.32 5.76 -19.84
C CYS A 256 -28.08 5.42 -21.12
N GLY A 257 -27.40 5.13 -22.23
CA GLY A 257 -27.99 4.80 -23.53
C GLY A 257 -28.47 5.97 -24.37
N GLU A 258 -28.33 7.21 -23.89
CA GLU A 258 -28.81 8.41 -24.59
C GLU A 258 -27.75 8.97 -25.56
N LYS A 259 -28.21 9.49 -26.69
CA LYS A 259 -27.36 10.09 -27.74
C LYS A 259 -26.92 11.51 -27.38
N GLY A 260 -25.83 12.00 -27.96
CA GLY A 260 -25.38 13.39 -27.82
C GLY A 260 -24.22 13.62 -26.85
N HIS A 261 -23.73 12.59 -26.15
CA HIS A 261 -22.63 12.73 -25.19
C HIS A 261 -21.85 11.43 -24.95
N TYR A 262 -20.58 11.58 -24.59
CA TYR A 262 -19.71 10.45 -24.23
C TYR A 262 -19.90 10.03 -22.75
N ALA A 263 -19.62 8.76 -22.45
CA ALA A 263 -19.76 8.16 -21.11
C ALA A 263 -19.00 8.91 -19.99
N ASN A 264 -17.90 9.58 -20.33
CA ASN A 264 -17.09 10.37 -19.39
C ASN A 264 -17.73 11.72 -19.03
N ARG A 265 -18.72 12.17 -19.80
CA ARG A 265 -19.49 13.41 -19.58
C ARG A 265 -20.98 13.12 -19.41
N CYS A 266 -21.31 11.95 -18.88
CA CYS A 266 -22.70 11.58 -18.63
C CYS A 266 -23.28 12.45 -17.50
N HIS A 267 -24.26 13.27 -17.87
CA HIS A 267 -25.00 14.15 -16.95
C HIS A 267 -25.75 13.37 -15.84
N LYS A 268 -26.11 12.10 -16.09
CA LYS A 268 -26.73 11.22 -15.07
C LYS A 268 -25.72 10.63 -14.09
N GLY A 269 -24.42 10.80 -14.33
CA GLY A 269 -23.35 10.44 -13.41
C GLY A 269 -23.46 9.00 -12.91
N MET A 270 -23.53 8.83 -11.59
CA MET A 270 -23.69 7.52 -10.95
C MET A 270 -25.11 6.95 -11.04
N LEU A 271 -26.14 7.77 -11.28
CA LEU A 271 -27.54 7.34 -11.35
C LEU A 271 -27.95 6.86 -12.76
N ALA A 272 -26.99 6.77 -13.68
CA ALA A 272 -27.22 6.38 -15.06
C ALA A 272 -27.85 4.99 -15.22
N PHE A 273 -27.73 4.10 -14.23
CA PHE A 273 -28.35 2.77 -14.23
C PHE A 273 -29.89 2.79 -14.07
N LEU A 274 -30.47 3.92 -13.63
CA LEU A 274 -31.92 4.09 -13.51
C LEU A 274 -32.57 4.62 -14.80
N SER A 275 -31.79 4.91 -15.86
CA SER A 275 -32.39 5.35 -17.12
C SER A 275 -33.10 4.20 -17.81
N ALA A 276 -34.29 4.47 -18.37
CA ALA A 276 -35.08 3.47 -19.08
C ALA A 276 -34.31 2.81 -20.26
N THR A 277 -33.30 3.49 -20.79
CA THR A 277 -32.44 3.06 -21.90
C THR A 277 -31.12 2.41 -21.44
N ALA A 278 -30.85 2.31 -20.13
CA ALA A 278 -29.66 1.66 -19.59
C ALA A 278 -29.54 0.17 -19.94
N PRO A 279 -30.61 -0.65 -19.93
CA PRO A 279 -30.53 -2.07 -20.26
C PRO A 279 -30.10 -2.30 -21.72
N ALA A 280 -30.66 -1.53 -22.66
CA ALA A 280 -30.30 -1.62 -24.07
C ALA A 280 -28.85 -1.19 -24.34
N ALA A 281 -28.33 -0.23 -23.56
CA ALA A 281 -26.92 0.17 -23.65
C ALA A 281 -25.96 -0.91 -23.14
N GLN A 282 -26.38 -1.72 -22.18
CA GLN A 282 -25.60 -2.85 -21.66
C GLN A 282 -25.55 -4.00 -22.66
N GLU A 283 -26.68 -4.35 -23.28
CA GLU A 283 -26.75 -5.37 -24.34
C GLU A 283 -25.86 -4.99 -25.55
N GLN A 284 -25.87 -3.72 -25.96
CA GLN A 284 -25.01 -3.25 -27.05
C GLN A 284 -23.51 -3.34 -26.68
N ARG A 285 -23.12 -3.08 -25.42
CA ARG A 285 -21.73 -3.28 -24.96
C ARG A 285 -21.32 -4.75 -25.04
N GLU A 286 -22.17 -5.65 -24.56
CA GLU A 286 -21.88 -7.08 -24.58
C GLU A 286 -21.75 -7.59 -26.02
N LYS A 287 -22.56 -7.06 -26.94
CA LYS A 287 -22.47 -7.36 -28.37
C LYS A 287 -21.18 -6.80 -29.01
N ASP A 288 -20.85 -5.54 -28.76
CA ASP A 288 -19.63 -4.91 -29.27
C ASP A 288 -18.36 -5.59 -28.71
N GLU A 289 -18.34 -5.98 -27.42
CA GLU A 289 -17.24 -6.75 -26.82
C GLU A 289 -17.12 -8.16 -27.41
N ARG A 290 -18.25 -8.77 -27.81
CA ARG A 290 -18.28 -10.09 -28.46
C ARG A 290 -17.79 -10.02 -29.91
N GLU A 291 -18.07 -8.92 -30.61
CA GLU A 291 -17.59 -8.68 -31.98
C GLU A 291 -16.11 -8.25 -32.01
N GLY A 292 -15.66 -7.44 -31.06
CA GLY A 292 -14.27 -6.99 -30.93
C GLY A 292 -13.24 -8.07 -30.55
N ARG A 293 -13.69 -9.28 -30.16
CA ARG A 293 -12.82 -10.41 -29.82
C ARG A 293 -12.45 -11.30 -31.03
N ARG A 294 -12.88 -10.96 -32.26
CA ARG A 294 -12.44 -11.64 -33.49
C ARG A 294 -11.09 -11.07 -33.96
N PRO A 295 -10.03 -11.89 -34.11
CA PRO A 295 -8.75 -11.40 -34.61
C PRO A 295 -8.88 -10.92 -36.07
N MET A 296 -8.41 -9.69 -36.34
CA MET A 296 -8.22 -9.16 -37.69
C MET A 296 -7.31 -10.10 -38.49
N LYS A 297 -7.85 -10.78 -39.51
CA LYS A 297 -7.04 -11.50 -40.48
C LYS A 297 -6.28 -10.47 -41.33
N MET A 298 -5.00 -10.27 -41.04
CA MET A 298 -4.09 -9.57 -41.95
C MET A 298 -3.89 -10.46 -43.19
N ASN A 299 -4.41 -10.02 -44.32
CA ASN A 299 -4.23 -10.69 -45.60
C ASN A 299 -2.86 -10.28 -46.15
N SER A 300 -1.85 -11.14 -46.00
CA SER A 300 -0.54 -10.96 -46.61
C SER A 300 -0.63 -11.39 -48.07
N GLN A 301 -0.74 -10.44 -49.00
CA GLN A 301 -0.54 -10.70 -50.41
C GLN A 301 0.96 -10.86 -50.68
N ASN A 302 1.35 -12.07 -51.07
CA ASN A 302 2.67 -12.39 -51.60
C ASN A 302 2.92 -11.58 -52.89
N GLY A 303 3.97 -10.77 -52.87
CA GLY A 303 4.71 -10.39 -54.07
C GLY A 303 5.93 -11.30 -54.18
N SER A 304 5.93 -12.19 -55.16
CA SER A 304 7.12 -12.92 -55.60
C SER A 304 7.35 -12.58 -57.07
N GLN A 305 8.59 -12.18 -57.35
CA GLN A 305 9.22 -12.17 -58.67
C GLN A 305 9.23 -13.57 -59.29
#